data_AF-A0A7W7PEM7-F1
#
_entry.id   AF-A0A7W7PEM7-F1
#
_cell.length_a   1.000
_cell.length_b   1.000
_cell.length_c   1.000
_cell.angle_alpha   90.00
_cell.angle_beta   90.00
_cell.angle_gamma   90.00
#
_symmetry.space_group_name_H-M   'P 1'
#
loop_
_entity.id
_entity.type
_entity.pdbx_description
1 polymer ?
#
loop_
_entity_poly.entity_id
_entity_poly.type
_entity_poly.pdbx_seq_one_letter_code
_entity_poly.pdbx_strand_id
1 'polypeptide(L)'
;MSSSLSLHLLDLTATRALVGSGDDQLLRTIRDNFGDDLARDDEWFQHSIDNGAPTAYEALHAVVHGGPFSKDPDHAFQYGYA
;
A
#
# COMPACT_ATOMS: atom_id res chain seq x y z
N MET A 1 -6.16 12.44 24.72
CA MET A 1 -6.52 11.19 24.02
C MET A 1 -7.91 11.39 23.44
N SER A 2 -8.02 11.53 22.12
CA SER A 2 -9.28 11.58 21.39
C SER A 2 -9.40 10.27 20.61
N SER A 3 -10.56 9.62 20.65
CA SER A 3 -10.86 8.41 19.88
C SER A 3 -12.00 8.68 18.91
N SER A 4 -11.86 8.19 17.68
CA SER A 4 -12.89 8.23 16.64
C SER A 4 -13.15 6.84 16.10
N LEU A 5 -14.39 6.57 15.71
CA LEU A 5 -14.80 5.31 15.09
C LEU A 5 -15.32 5.59 13.67
N SER A 6 -14.68 4.98 12.69
CA SER A 6 -15.13 5.00 11.29
C SER A 6 -15.58 3.59 10.90
N LEU A 7 -16.78 3.47 10.34
CA LEU A 7 -17.33 2.19 9.88
C LEU A 7 -17.18 2.09 8.36
N HIS A 8 -16.59 0.99 7.90
CA HIS A 8 -16.42 0.69 6.50
C HIS A 8 -17.10 -0.64 6.16
N LEU A 9 -17.80 -0.70 5.04
CA LEU A 9 -18.35 -1.93 4.46
C LEU A 9 -17.54 -2.27 3.22
N LEU A 10 -17.04 -3.50 3.13
CA LEU A 10 -16.18 -3.94 2.04
C LEU A 10 -16.73 -5.21 1.39
N ASP A 11 -16.78 -5.25 0.06
CA ASP A 11 -16.96 -6.49 -0.69
C ASP A 11 -15.60 -7.20 -0.81
N LEU A 12 -15.44 -8.30 -0.09
CA LEU A 12 -14.21 -9.07 -0.06
C LEU A 12 -13.86 -9.69 -1.43
N THR A 13 -14.87 -10.04 -2.23
CA THR A 13 -14.65 -10.63 -3.55
C THR A 13 -14.11 -9.57 -4.51
N ALA A 14 -14.77 -8.41 -4.55
CA ALA A 14 -14.31 -7.29 -5.37
C ALA A 14 -12.92 -6.81 -4.94
N THR A 15 -12.65 -6.74 -3.63
CA THR A 15 -11.36 -6.30 -3.11
C THR A 15 -10.24 -7.27 -3.48
N ARG A 16 -10.46 -8.57 -3.32
CA ARG A 16 -9.46 -9.58 -3.71
C ARG A 16 -9.16 -9.55 -5.21
N ALA A 17 -10.15 -9.21 -6.03
CA ALA A 17 -9.97 -9.08 -7.47
C ALA A 17 -9.07 -7.89 -7.87
N LEU A 18 -8.76 -6.96 -6.96
CA LEU A 18 -7.82 -5.87 -7.20
C LEU A 18 -6.35 -6.33 -7.17
N VAL A 19 -6.05 -7.43 -6.47
CA VAL A 19 -4.70 -7.98 -6.40
C VAL A 19 -4.35 -8.62 -7.75
N GLY A 20 -3.29 -8.13 -8.40
CA GLY A 20 -2.90 -8.61 -9.73
C GLY A 20 -3.84 -8.18 -10.87
N SER A 21 -4.71 -7.19 -10.66
CA SER A 21 -5.62 -6.67 -11.69
C SER A 21 -4.91 -5.80 -12.74
N GLY A 22 -3.79 -5.17 -12.38
CA GLY A 22 -3.11 -4.16 -13.21
C GLY A 22 -3.92 -2.86 -13.37
N ASP A 23 -4.81 -2.53 -12.43
CA ASP A 23 -5.66 -1.34 -12.50
C ASP A 23 -4.87 -0.04 -12.19
N ASP A 24 -4.25 0.54 -13.23
CA ASP A 24 -3.55 1.83 -13.15
C ASP A 24 -4.48 3.01 -12.85
N GLN A 25 -5.79 2.88 -13.11
CA GLN A 25 -6.74 3.93 -12.76
C GLN A 25 -6.96 3.97 -11.24
N LEU A 26 -7.03 2.80 -10.60
CA LEU A 26 -7.06 2.69 -9.15
C LEU A 26 -5.79 3.31 -8.53
N LEU A 27 -4.61 2.97 -9.03
CA LEU A 27 -3.34 3.53 -8.50
C LEU A 27 -3.28 5.05 -8.60
N ARG A 28 -3.71 5.63 -9.72
CA ARG A 28 -3.82 7.09 -9.88
C ARG A 28 -4.80 7.69 -8.89
N THR A 29 -5.97 7.08 -8.75
CA THR A 29 -6.99 7.54 -7.80
C THR A 29 -6.46 7.52 -6.36
N ILE A 30 -5.75 6.46 -5.96
CA ILE A 30 -5.16 6.36 -4.63
C ILE A 30 -4.10 7.45 -4.44
N ARG A 31 -3.18 7.60 -5.40
CA ARG A 31 -2.14 8.64 -5.34
C ARG A 31 -2.72 10.05 -5.22
N ASP A 32 -3.76 10.35 -5.99
CA ASP A 32 -4.36 11.69 -6.01
C ASP A 32 -5.11 12.02 -4.71
N ASN A 33 -5.69 11.02 -4.04
CA ASN A 33 -6.50 11.23 -2.83
C ASN A 33 -5.74 10.98 -1.52
N PHE A 34 -4.72 10.13 -1.53
CA PHE A 34 -4.01 9.64 -0.33
C PHE A 34 -2.49 9.78 -0.44
N GLY A 35 -1.97 10.49 -1.45
CA GLY A 35 -0.52 10.67 -1.65
C GLY A 35 0.20 11.26 -0.44
N ASP A 36 -0.43 12.20 0.28
CA ASP A 36 0.14 12.79 1.49
C ASP A 36 0.23 11.80 2.66
N ASP A 37 -0.71 10.86 2.74
CA ASP A 37 -0.69 9.81 3.75
C ASP A 37 0.37 8.74 3.42
N LEU A 38 0.49 8.36 2.13
CA LEU A 38 1.56 7.47 1.66
C LEU A 38 2.95 8.06 1.93
N ALA A 39 3.14 9.35 1.67
CA ALA A 39 4.41 10.03 1.96
C ALA A 39 4.72 10.07 3.46
N ARG A 40 3.70 10.25 4.31
CA ARG A 40 3.86 10.21 5.78
C ARG A 40 4.25 8.81 6.27
N ASP A 41 3.69 7.76 5.69
CA ASP A 41 4.07 6.39 6.01
C ASP A 41 5.51 6.10 5.56
N ASP A 42 5.92 6.60 4.38
CA ASP A 42 7.32 6.52 3.93
C ASP A 42 8.28 7.24 4.87
N GLU A 43 7.91 8.42 5.39
CA GLU A 43 8.71 9.13 6.41
C GLU A 43 8.86 8.30 7.70
N TRP A 44 7.80 7.63 8.13
CA TRP A 44 7.82 6.75 9.31
C TRP A 44 8.73 5.53 9.09
N PHE A 45 8.74 4.96 7.89
CA PHE A 45 9.54 3.79 7.52
C PHE A 45 10.86 4.11 6.81
N GLN A 46 11.30 5.37 6.82
CA GLN A 46 12.47 5.84 6.08
C GLN A 46 13.70 4.95 6.31
N HIS A 47 13.95 4.53 7.55
CA HIS A 47 15.07 3.64 7.85
C HIS A 47 15.00 2.30 7.11
N SER A 48 13.82 1.69 7.00
CA SER A 48 13.64 0.44 6.25
C SER A 48 13.77 0.67 4.74
N ILE A 49 13.26 1.79 4.24
CA ILE A 49 13.38 2.17 2.83
C ILE A 49 14.85 2.41 2.45
N ASP A 50 15.62 3.09 3.30
CA ASP A 50 17.06 3.28 3.13
C ASP A 50 17.83 1.94 3.09
N ASN A 51 17.28 0.89 3.70
CA ASN A 51 17.81 -0.47 3.68
C ASN A 51 17.25 -1.34 2.55
N GLY A 52 16.45 -0.79 1.64
CA GLY A 52 15.95 -1.46 0.44
C GLY A 52 14.51 -1.97 0.51
N ALA A 53 13.75 -1.60 1.54
CA ALA A 53 12.30 -1.80 1.55
C ALA A 53 11.63 -0.92 0.48
N PRO A 54 10.52 -1.37 -0.13
CA PRO A 54 9.76 -0.52 -1.04
C PRO A 54 9.13 0.64 -0.28
N THR A 55 8.93 1.75 -0.99
CA THR A 55 7.99 2.80 -0.58
C THR A 55 6.56 2.26 -0.53
N ALA A 56 5.67 2.94 0.19
CA ALA A 56 4.26 2.60 0.28
C ALA A 56 3.61 2.55 -1.11
N TYR A 57 3.96 3.48 -1.99
CA TYR A 57 3.45 3.48 -3.36
C TYR A 57 3.98 2.32 -4.21
N GLU A 58 5.27 1.96 -4.08
CA GLU A 58 5.84 0.79 -4.76
C GLU A 58 5.22 -0.52 -4.25
N ALA A 59 4.99 -0.63 -2.95
CA ALA A 59 4.31 -1.78 -2.35
C ALA A 59 2.87 -1.91 -2.87
N LEU A 60 2.11 -0.80 -2.88
CA LEU A 60 0.76 -0.77 -3.44
C LEU A 60 0.75 -1.14 -4.93
N HIS A 61 1.68 -0.59 -5.71
CA HIS A 61 1.84 -0.93 -7.12
C HIS A 61 2.09 -2.42 -7.31
N ALA A 62 2.97 -3.02 -6.51
CA ALA A 62 3.25 -4.45 -6.55
C ALA A 62 2.01 -5.29 -6.21
N VAL A 63 1.18 -4.89 -5.23
CA VAL A 63 -0.07 -5.60 -4.90
C VAL A 63 -1.04 -5.55 -6.08
N VAL A 64 -1.27 -4.38 -6.67
CA VAL A 64 -2.18 -4.21 -7.82
C VAL A 64 -1.69 -4.96 -9.06
N HIS A 65 -0.37 -5.04 -9.28
CA HIS A 65 0.21 -5.74 -10.42
C HIS A 65 0.55 -7.22 -10.15
N GLY A 66 0.37 -7.71 -8.93
CA GLY A 66 0.71 -9.09 -8.54
C GLY A 66 2.21 -9.35 -8.42
N GLY A 67 3.00 -8.29 -8.26
CA GLY A 67 4.45 -8.31 -8.09
C GLY A 67 5.16 -7.27 -9.00
N PRO A 68 6.51 -7.28 -9.00
CA PRO A 68 7.35 -8.14 -8.18
C PRO A 68 7.31 -7.74 -6.70
N PHE A 69 7.26 -8.74 -5.82
CA PHE A 69 7.47 -8.52 -4.39
C PHE A 69 8.96 -8.55 -4.06
N SER A 70 9.34 -7.86 -2.99
CA SER A 70 10.67 -7.95 -2.41
C SER A 70 11.05 -9.41 -2.15
N LYS A 71 12.30 -9.75 -2.43
CA LYS A 71 12.86 -11.07 -2.10
C LYS A 71 13.22 -11.19 -0.62
N ASP A 72 13.38 -10.06 0.05
CA ASP A 72 13.61 -10.00 1.49
C ASP A 72 12.27 -10.14 2.24
N PRO A 73 12.08 -11.21 3.04
CA PRO A 73 10.86 -11.40 3.82
C PRO A 73 10.65 -10.31 4.88
N ASP A 74 11.70 -9.63 5.32
CA ASP A 74 11.58 -8.54 6.30
C ASP A 74 10.88 -7.31 5.71
N HIS A 75 10.70 -7.24 4.38
CA HIS A 75 9.94 -6.19 3.71
C HIS A 75 8.45 -6.53 3.56
N ALA A 76 8.00 -7.70 4.04
CA ALA A 76 6.61 -8.15 3.87
C ALA A 76 5.59 -7.21 4.52
N PHE A 77 5.99 -6.48 5.57
CA PHE A 77 5.11 -5.55 6.28
C PHE A 77 4.59 -4.44 5.35
N GLN A 78 5.40 -3.95 4.40
CA GLN A 78 4.99 -2.86 3.51
C GLN A 78 3.79 -3.24 2.65
N TYR A 79 3.69 -4.49 2.21
CA TYR A 79 2.52 -4.95 1.43
C TYR A 79 1.28 -5.22 2.29
N GLY A 80 1.45 -5.36 3.61
CA GLY A 80 0.32 -5.51 4.53
C GLY A 80 -0.27 -4.18 4.98
N TYR A 81 0.51 -3.10 4.91
CA TYR A 81 0.08 -1.73 5.22
C TYR A 81 -0.32 -0.92 4.00
N ALA A 82 0.12 -1.31 2.80
CA ALA A 82 -0.31 -0.76 1.51
C ALA A 82 -1.74 -1.21 1.13
#